data_AF-A0A7Y4QWW1-F1
#
_entry.id   AF-A0A7Y4QWW1-F1
#
_cell.length_a   1.000
_cell.length_b   1.000
_cell.length_c   1.000
_cell.angle_alpha   90.00
_cell.angle_beta   90.00
_cell.angle_gamma   90.00
#
_symmetry.space_group_name_H-M   'P 1'
#
loop_
_entity.id
_entity.type
_entity.pdbx_description
1 polymer ?
#
loop_
_entity_poly.entity_id
_entity_poly.type
_entity_poly.pdbx_seq_one_letter_code
_entity_poly.pdbx_strand_id
1 'polypeptide(L)'
;MESTTSTVSVNIHRETDVLALARAEKKKDYWQKVTKGILPVPAGQGVDYAEERFIYWLKQVDKYRERIEKHIKDFEKIKDPVGFLAWIAGVVSTIKDLINLITKSVK
;
A
#
# COMPACT_ATOMS: atom_id res chain seq x y z
N MET A 1 3.45 11.03 -31.76
CA MET A 1 4.19 11.10 -30.47
C MET A 1 3.21 10.62 -29.40
N GLU A 2 3.02 9.30 -29.27
CA GLU A 2 1.85 8.72 -28.55
C GLU A 2 2.21 7.65 -27.51
N SER A 3 3.48 7.36 -27.20
CA SER A 3 3.84 6.20 -26.38
C SER A 3 4.33 6.47 -24.96
N THR A 4 4.59 7.71 -24.55
CA THR A 4 5.19 7.99 -23.23
C THR A 4 4.18 8.21 -22.10
N THR A 5 2.97 8.67 -22.40
CA THR A 5 1.99 9.02 -21.37
C THR A 5 1.37 7.78 -20.70
N SER A 6 1.29 6.64 -21.40
CA SER A 6 0.75 5.39 -20.86
C SER A 6 1.66 4.73 -19.83
N THR A 7 2.98 4.68 -20.06
CA THR A 7 3.91 3.94 -19.20
C THR A 7 4.17 4.66 -17.87
N VAL A 8 4.25 6.00 -17.89
CA VAL A 8 4.48 6.81 -16.67
C VAL A 8 3.26 6.79 -15.75
N SER A 9 2.06 6.99 -16.31
CA SER A 9 0.79 6.92 -15.58
C SER A 9 0.60 5.58 -14.86
N VAL A 10 0.86 4.48 -15.58
CA VAL A 10 0.68 3.13 -15.05
C VAL A 10 1.68 2.84 -13.91
N ASN A 11 2.93 3.32 -14.01
CA ASN A 11 3.91 3.13 -12.94
C ASN A 11 3.56 3.92 -11.66
N ILE A 12 3.04 5.14 -11.78
CA ILE A 12 2.56 5.94 -10.63
C ILE A 12 1.42 5.21 -9.90
N HIS A 13 0.46 4.64 -10.64
CA HIS A 13 -0.64 3.90 -10.04
C HIS A 13 -0.19 2.65 -9.29
N ARG A 14 0.81 1.94 -9.82
CA ARG A 14 1.38 0.73 -9.19
C ARG A 14 2.14 1.04 -7.91
N GLU A 15 2.97 2.08 -7.91
CA GLU A 15 3.65 2.55 -6.69
C GLU A 15 2.65 2.99 -5.62
N THR A 16 1.57 3.66 -6.04
CA THR A 16 0.49 4.08 -5.15
C THR A 16 -0.23 2.88 -4.52
N ASP A 17 -0.49 1.80 -5.26
CA ASP A 17 -1.12 0.58 -4.73
C ASP A 17 -0.24 -0.11 -3.66
N VAL A 18 1.09 -0.15 -3.83
CA VAL A 18 2.03 -0.69 -2.84
C VAL A 18 2.03 0.14 -1.55
N LEU A 19 2.08 1.46 -1.67
CA LEU A 19 2.00 2.37 -0.52
C LEU A 19 0.65 2.27 0.19
N ALA A 20 -0.44 2.14 -0.58
CA ALA A 20 -1.78 1.96 -0.04
C ALA A 20 -1.92 0.63 0.72
N LEU A 21 -1.32 -0.46 0.23
CA LEU A 21 -1.25 -1.74 0.94
C LEU A 21 -0.50 -1.60 2.27
N ALA A 22 0.68 -0.98 2.29
CA ALA A 22 1.46 -0.78 3.50
C ALA A 22 0.68 0.03 4.56
N ARG A 23 -0.01 1.09 4.12
CA ARG A 23 -0.90 1.88 4.99
C ARG A 23 -2.07 1.05 5.51
N ALA A 24 -2.69 0.23 4.66
CA ALA A 24 -3.81 -0.62 5.03
C ALA A 24 -3.41 -1.66 6.08
N GLU A 25 -2.27 -2.33 5.91
CA GLU A 25 -1.73 -3.29 6.89
C GLU A 25 -1.49 -2.63 8.26
N LYS A 26 -0.88 -1.44 8.29
CA LYS A 26 -0.67 -0.68 9.54
C LYS A 26 -1.98 -0.32 10.23
N LYS A 27 -3.00 0.09 9.47
CA LYS A 27 -4.31 0.44 10.02
C LYS A 27 -5.07 -0.81 10.48
N LYS A 28 -4.99 -1.91 9.74
CA LYS A 28 -5.54 -3.21 10.14
C LYS A 28 -4.98 -3.65 11.49
N ASP A 29 -3.66 -3.63 11.66
CA ASP A 29 -3.00 -4.00 12.92
C ASP A 29 -3.41 -3.11 14.09
N TYR A 30 -3.48 -1.79 13.88
CA TYR A 30 -3.99 -0.86 14.90
C TYR A 30 -5.41 -1.23 15.34
N TRP A 31 -6.34 -1.40 14.40
CA TRP A 31 -7.72 -1.71 14.73
C TRP A 31 -7.88 -3.11 15.34
N GLN A 32 -7.04 -4.08 14.95
CA GLN A 32 -6.99 -5.39 15.61
C GLN A 32 -6.61 -5.30 17.10
N LYS A 33 -5.68 -4.41 17.44
CA LYS A 33 -5.29 -4.19 18.84
C LYS A 33 -6.39 -3.48 19.62
N VAL A 34 -7.12 -2.56 18.99
CA VAL A 34 -8.29 -1.90 19.61
C VAL A 34 -9.40 -2.92 19.86
N THR A 35 -9.76 -3.77 18.89
CA THR A 35 -10.83 -4.77 19.06
C THR A 35 -10.50 -5.84 20.10
N LYS A 36 -9.21 -6.16 20.29
CA LYS A 36 -8.73 -7.05 21.36
C LYS A 36 -8.62 -6.39 22.74
N GLY A 37 -8.94 -5.09 22.86
CA GLY A 37 -8.81 -4.34 24.11
C GLY A 37 -7.36 -4.04 24.53
N ILE A 38 -6.38 -4.25 23.63
CA ILE A 38 -4.96 -3.94 23.89
C ILE A 38 -4.72 -2.43 23.80
N LEU A 39 -5.44 -1.74 22.91
CA LEU A 39 -5.42 -0.30 22.76
C LEU A 39 -6.81 0.29 23.10
N PRO A 40 -6.87 1.53 23.61
CA PRO A 40 -8.14 2.16 23.91
C PRO A 40 -8.95 2.43 22.65
N VAL A 41 -10.27 2.32 22.77
CA VAL A 41 -11.22 2.77 21.74
C VAL A 41 -11.12 4.29 21.63
N PRO A 42 -11.12 4.88 20.41
CA PRO A 42 -11.10 6.33 20.24
C PRO A 42 -12.25 7.01 20.97
N ALA A 43 -12.01 8.22 21.48
CA ALA A 43 -13.01 8.99 22.21
C ALA A 43 -14.29 9.18 21.38
N GLY A 44 -15.45 8.93 22.00
CA GLY A 44 -16.75 9.05 21.35
C GLY A 44 -17.11 7.89 20.41
N GLN A 45 -16.35 6.78 20.42
CA GLN A 45 -16.64 5.58 19.63
C GLN A 45 -16.86 4.36 20.52
N GLY A 46 -17.66 3.41 20.03
CA GLY A 46 -17.92 2.12 20.69
C GLY A 46 -17.00 1.00 20.20
N VAL A 47 -17.09 -0.17 20.86
CA VAL A 47 -16.36 -1.38 20.44
C VAL A 47 -16.82 -1.85 19.05
N ASP A 48 -18.13 -1.77 18.77
CA ASP A 48 -18.71 -2.11 17.47
C ASP A 48 -18.08 -1.31 16.31
N TYR A 49 -17.81 -0.02 16.54
CA TYR A 49 -17.11 0.82 15.57
C TYR A 49 -15.69 0.31 15.31
N ALA A 50 -14.96 -0.11 16.35
CA ALA A 50 -13.62 -0.66 16.17
C ALA A 50 -13.63 -1.95 15.33
N GLU A 51 -14.64 -2.80 15.51
CA GLU A 51 -14.83 -4.01 14.73
C GLU A 51 -15.15 -3.70 13.26
N GLU A 52 -16.06 -2.77 12.99
CA GLU A 52 -16.35 -2.30 11.64
C GLU A 52 -15.10 -1.75 10.93
N ARG A 53 -14.30 -0.96 11.66
CA ARG A 53 -13.04 -0.42 11.11
C ARG A 53 -12.02 -1.51 10.86
N PHE A 54 -11.92 -2.52 11.72
CA PHE A 54 -11.05 -3.66 11.49
C PHE A 54 -11.44 -4.44 10.23
N ILE A 55 -12.73 -4.75 10.06
CA ILE A 55 -13.28 -5.41 8.87
C ILE A 55 -13.05 -4.56 7.61
N TYR A 56 -13.26 -3.24 7.70
CA TYR A 56 -12.98 -2.33 6.59
C TYR A 56 -11.51 -2.43 6.13
N TRP A 57 -10.56 -2.40 7.07
CA TRP A 57 -9.14 -2.45 6.73
C TRP A 57 -8.67 -3.83 6.27
N LEU A 58 -9.30 -4.92 6.72
CA LEU A 58 -9.14 -6.25 6.13
C LEU A 58 -9.48 -6.22 4.64
N LYS A 59 -10.66 -5.71 4.27
CA LYS A 59 -11.10 -5.60 2.87
C LYS A 59 -10.18 -4.70 2.03
N GLN A 60 -9.62 -3.62 2.62
CA GLN A 60 -8.65 -2.79 1.91
C GLN A 60 -7.34 -3.53 1.63
N VAL A 61 -6.83 -4.31 2.59
CA VAL A 61 -5.63 -5.14 2.39
C VAL A 61 -5.85 -6.11 1.23
N ASP A 62 -6.96 -6.84 1.22
CA ASP A 62 -7.26 -7.82 0.17
C ASP A 62 -7.35 -7.15 -1.20
N LYS A 63 -8.08 -6.03 -1.30
CA LYS A 63 -8.20 -5.24 -2.52
C LYS A 63 -6.84 -4.81 -3.10
N TYR A 64 -5.93 -4.31 -2.27
CA TYR A 64 -4.61 -3.86 -2.77
C TYR A 64 -3.70 -5.04 -3.10
N ARG A 65 -3.78 -6.15 -2.36
CA ARG A 65 -3.06 -7.39 -2.73
C ARG A 65 -3.47 -7.90 -4.10
N GLU A 66 -4.76 -8.02 -4.36
CA GLU A 66 -5.29 -8.47 -5.66
C GLU A 66 -4.83 -7.56 -6.81
N ARG A 67 -4.81 -6.24 -6.59
CA ARG A 67 -4.32 -5.28 -7.59
C ARG A 67 -2.82 -5.46 -7.87
N ILE A 68 -2.00 -5.60 -6.83
CA ILE A 68 -0.56 -5.81 -6.99
C ILE A 68 -0.28 -7.16 -7.68
N GLU A 69 -0.99 -8.22 -7.31
CA GLU A 69 -0.88 -9.51 -7.99
C GLU A 69 -1.26 -9.42 -9.46
N LYS A 70 -2.33 -8.68 -9.79
CA LYS A 70 -2.70 -8.41 -11.18
C LYS A 70 -1.57 -7.68 -11.92
N HIS A 71 -0.99 -6.65 -11.31
CA HIS A 71 0.14 -5.93 -11.91
C HIS A 71 1.33 -6.86 -12.17
N ILE A 72 1.68 -7.72 -11.21
CA ILE A 72 2.77 -8.72 -11.36
C ILE A 72 2.47 -9.68 -12.52
N LYS A 73 1.25 -10.24 -12.59
CA LYS A 73 0.85 -11.15 -13.69
C LYS A 73 0.86 -10.45 -15.05
N ASP A 74 0.46 -9.19 -15.09
CA ASP A 74 0.51 -8.38 -16.31
C ASP A 74 1.97 -8.13 -16.74
N PHE A 75 2.89 -7.95 -15.79
CA PHE A 75 4.33 -7.90 -16.08
C PHE A 75 4.90 -9.23 -16.55
N GLU A 76 4.54 -10.37 -15.95
CA GLU A 76 5.03 -11.70 -16.38
C GLU A 76 4.63 -12.04 -17.83
N LYS A 77 3.47 -11.53 -18.28
CA LYS A 77 3.02 -11.68 -19.69
C LYS A 77 3.81 -10.84 -20.67
N ILE A 78 4.31 -9.69 -20.23
CA ILE A 78 5.21 -8.86 -21.02
C ILE A 78 6.58 -9.50 -20.89
N LYS A 79 7.14 -10.05 -21.98
CA LYS A 79 8.52 -10.58 -22.01
C LYS A 79 9.58 -9.46 -21.91
N ASP A 80 9.33 -8.45 -21.07
CA ASP A 80 10.21 -7.33 -20.77
C ASP A 80 10.64 -7.37 -19.30
N PRO A 81 11.60 -8.25 -18.96
CA PRO A 81 12.17 -8.31 -17.62
C PRO A 81 12.85 -7.00 -17.21
N VAL A 82 13.26 -6.15 -18.17
CA VAL A 82 13.88 -4.85 -17.88
C VAL A 82 12.83 -3.87 -17.35
N GLY A 83 11.64 -3.83 -17.96
CA GLY A 83 10.51 -3.02 -17.48
C GLY A 83 10.04 -3.41 -16.08
N PHE A 84 10.03 -4.71 -15.76
CA PHE A 84 9.69 -5.20 -14.42
C PHE A 84 10.74 -4.81 -13.37
N LEU A 85 12.03 -5.00 -13.69
CA LEU A 85 13.13 -4.61 -12.79
C LEU A 85 13.17 -3.10 -12.57
N ALA A 86 12.89 -2.30 -13.60
CA ALA A 86 12.80 -0.84 -13.50
C ALA A 86 11.63 -0.42 -12.59
N TRP A 87 10.49 -1.10 -12.66
CA TRP A 87 9.36 -0.85 -11.76
C TRP A 87 9.69 -1.20 -10.31
N ILE A 88 10.29 -2.37 -10.06
CA ILE A 88 10.77 -2.74 -8.71
C ILE A 88 11.78 -1.71 -8.19
N ALA A 89 12.73 -1.28 -9.03
CA ALA A 89 13.71 -0.27 -8.66
C ALA A 89 13.06 1.07 -8.28
N GLY A 90 12.01 1.49 -9.01
CA GLY A 90 11.19 2.66 -8.69
C GLY A 90 10.52 2.54 -7.33
N VAL A 91 9.82 1.42 -7.07
CA VAL A 91 9.18 1.13 -5.78
C VAL A 91 10.21 1.17 -4.63
N VAL A 92 11.37 0.54 -4.82
CA VAL A 92 12.44 0.52 -3.80
C VAL A 92 13.01 1.93 -3.56
N SER A 93 13.16 2.75 -4.61
CA SER A 93 13.62 4.14 -4.48
C SER A 93 12.62 4.97 -3.69
N THR A 94 11.33 4.90 -4.05
CA THR A 94 10.25 5.63 -3.36
C THR A 94 10.16 5.25 -1.88
N ILE A 95 10.36 3.96 -1.54
CA ILE A 95 10.43 3.51 -0.14
C ILE A 95 11.64 4.11 0.59
N LYS A 96 12.82 4.12 -0.04
CA LYS A 96 14.04 4.71 0.56
C LYS A 96 13.88 6.21 0.83
N ASP A 97 13.26 6.95 -0.10
CA ASP A 97 13.03 8.38 0.06
C ASP A 97 12.06 8.68 1.21
N LEU A 98 10.99 7.88 1.34
CA LEU A 98 10.07 7.99 2.48
C LEU A 98 10.78 7.71 3.81
N ILE A 99 11.64 6.69 3.88
CA ILE A 99 12.42 6.38 5.09
C ILE A 99 13.37 7.53 5.43
N ASN A 100 14.07 8.09 4.43
CA ASN A 100 14.94 9.24 4.62
C ASN A 100 14.19 10.48 5.11
N LEU A 101 12.98 10.70 4.61
CA LEU A 101 12.16 11.85 4.99
C LEU A 101 11.70 11.73 6.45
N ILE A 102 11.29 10.53 6.87
CA ILE A 102 10.94 10.23 8.28
C ILE A 102 12.17 10.36 9.19
N THR A 103 13.31 9.81 8.81
CA THR A 103 14.51 9.80 9.67
C THR A 103 15.17 11.17 9.77
N LYS A 104 15.09 12.01 8.73
CA LYS A 104 15.59 13.39 8.78
C LYS A 104 14.64 14.35 9.50
N SER A 105 13.33 14.08 9.57
CA SER A 105 12.37 14.92 10.29
C SER A 105 12.38 14.72 11.82
N VAL A 106 13.21 13.80 12.34
CA VAL A 106 13.35 13.50 13.78
C VAL A 106 14.62 14.14 14.36
N LYS A 107 15.05 15.29 13.82
CA LYS A 107 16.13 16.11 14.39
C LYS A 107 15.62 17.48 14.81
#